data_AF-A0A535XJL7-F1
#
_entry.id   AF-A0A535XJL7-F1
#
_cell.length_a   1.000
_cell.length_b   1.000
_cell.length_c   1.000
_cell.angle_alpha   90.00
_cell.angle_beta   90.00
_cell.angle_gamma   90.00
#
_symmetry.space_group_name_H-M   'P 1'
#
loop_
_entity.id
_entity.type
_entity.pdbx_description
1 polymer ?
#
loop_
_entity_poly.entity_id
_entity_poly.type
_entity_poly.pdbx_seq_one_letter_code
_entity_poly.pdbx_strand_id
1 'polypeptide(L)'
;MATTSVARRPTAARAAAPRRAKAPQERYLNRELSWMDLNERVLQLAEDPGMPLLERARFVSIFASNLDEFYQVRVAGLRRQEAAGLGTTRSTDGLTAIEQLARIGERTADLALRHARLFQDEMVPALAASGIHIVRWAQLDTAQRESLTALFEDSNLSLNLAVQVANPDAGRLHFARVKVPPLLGRFASPEDGVFVPLEDVIAANLDRLFPGMRIVDHYVFRVTRNNDLEVDDDGAEDLLEALEETIRKRRFSPAVRLEVEGEMPDEILDLLVRELQVQPSAVQRLPGPLNLAGLMDLYGIDRPDLKDGPFQPATAPGLSQVDGQAPDMFAMLRGGDLLVQHPYESFVGSTQLFIEQAAADPQVLAIKQTLYRTSGDSPIVDALVRAAAAGKQVVVLVEIQARFDEQRNIGWARLLEQAGCHVVYGVVGLKTHAKLCLVVREEAGRIRRYVHAGTGNYNSATARIYEDLGLFTADEQLGAEVSSLFNYLTGYSRHPHYQRLIVAPHAMRQRLIELTEREARHAANGERGLIRIKVNNLIDEAIIEAL
;
A
#
# COMPACT_ATOMS: atom_id res chain seq x y z
N MET A 1 -33.28 -37.28 -62.53
CA MET A 1 -33.53 -36.77 -61.17
C MET A 1 -32.56 -35.63 -60.92
N ALA A 2 -33.06 -34.41 -61.00
CA ALA A 2 -32.29 -33.19 -60.77
C ALA A 2 -32.49 -32.76 -59.30
N THR A 3 -31.41 -32.57 -58.56
CA THR A 3 -31.43 -32.03 -57.20
C THR A 3 -30.80 -30.64 -57.20
N THR A 4 -31.65 -29.65 -56.98
CA THR A 4 -31.36 -28.22 -56.93
C THR A 4 -30.63 -27.88 -55.63
N SER A 5 -29.43 -27.32 -55.72
CA SER A 5 -28.67 -26.76 -54.60
C SER A 5 -29.29 -25.42 -54.16
N VAL A 6 -29.87 -25.37 -52.96
CA VAL A 6 -30.40 -24.14 -52.36
C VAL A 6 -29.26 -23.38 -51.67
N ALA A 7 -28.90 -22.22 -52.20
CA ALA A 7 -27.94 -21.31 -51.59
C ALA A 7 -28.50 -20.72 -50.28
N ARG A 8 -27.75 -20.87 -49.18
CA ARG A 8 -28.05 -20.26 -47.88
C ARG A 8 -27.78 -18.75 -47.97
N ARG A 9 -28.82 -17.92 -47.82
CA ARG A 9 -28.68 -16.45 -47.69
C ARG A 9 -27.92 -16.10 -46.40
N PRO A 10 -27.05 -15.07 -46.40
CA PRO A 10 -26.43 -14.58 -45.17
C PRO A 10 -27.52 -13.94 -44.30
N THR A 11 -27.61 -14.39 -43.05
CA THR A 11 -28.43 -13.74 -42.01
C THR A 11 -27.87 -12.35 -41.75
N ALA A 12 -28.65 -11.32 -42.11
CA ALA A 12 -28.35 -9.94 -41.77
C ALA A 12 -28.11 -9.81 -40.26
N ALA A 13 -26.94 -9.28 -39.89
CA ALA A 13 -26.64 -8.93 -38.51
C ALA A 13 -27.74 -7.97 -38.02
N ARG A 14 -28.51 -8.41 -37.03
CA ARG A 14 -29.59 -7.64 -36.42
C ARG A 14 -28.93 -6.43 -35.75
N ALA A 15 -29.08 -5.24 -36.32
CA ALA A 15 -28.59 -4.00 -35.73
C ALA A 15 -29.11 -3.89 -34.30
N ALA A 16 -28.20 -3.81 -33.33
CA ALA A 16 -28.55 -3.63 -31.93
C ALA A 16 -29.39 -2.36 -31.78
N ALA A 17 -30.50 -2.44 -31.06
CA ALA A 17 -31.32 -1.26 -30.77
C ALA A 17 -30.45 -0.16 -30.12
N PRO A 18 -30.66 1.12 -30.46
CA PRO A 18 -29.85 2.20 -29.91
C PRO A 18 -29.98 2.21 -28.38
N ARG A 19 -28.87 1.97 -27.68
CA ARG A 19 -28.81 2.10 -26.22
C ARG A 19 -29.17 3.55 -25.86
N ARG A 20 -30.11 3.74 -24.93
CA ARG A 20 -30.39 5.06 -24.33
C ARG A 20 -29.06 5.66 -23.86
N ALA A 21 -28.78 6.89 -24.26
CA ALA A 21 -27.62 7.62 -23.76
C ALA A 21 -27.77 7.78 -22.24
N LYS A 22 -26.81 7.24 -21.48
CA LYS A 22 -26.74 7.41 -20.03
C LYS A 22 -26.58 8.89 -19.68
N ALA A 23 -27.26 9.34 -18.63
CA ALA A 23 -27.00 10.66 -18.06
C ALA A 23 -25.54 10.73 -17.58
N PRO A 24 -24.89 11.91 -17.54
CA PRO A 24 -23.48 12.02 -17.16
C PRO A 24 -23.15 11.31 -15.84
N GLN A 25 -23.99 11.46 -14.82
CA GLN A 25 -23.82 10.84 -13.50
C GLN A 25 -23.95 9.30 -13.52
N GLU A 26 -24.68 8.73 -14.49
CA GLU A 26 -24.86 7.27 -14.64
C GLU A 26 -23.67 6.59 -15.35
N ARG A 27 -22.72 7.38 -15.85
CA ARG A 27 -21.51 6.88 -16.55
C ARG A 27 -20.39 6.53 -15.59
N TYR A 28 -20.41 7.09 -14.38
CA TYR A 28 -19.35 6.94 -13.39
C TYR A 28 -19.79 6.07 -12.23
N LEU A 29 -18.83 5.31 -11.69
CA LEU A 29 -18.96 4.71 -10.37
C LEU A 29 -18.33 5.66 -9.35
N ASN A 30 -18.89 5.70 -8.15
CA ASN A 30 -18.25 6.42 -7.05
C ASN A 30 -16.88 5.79 -6.77
N ARG A 31 -15.83 6.61 -6.75
CA ARG A 31 -14.44 6.16 -6.52
C ARG A 31 -14.29 5.43 -5.18
N GLU A 32 -14.95 5.90 -4.14
CA GLU A 32 -14.79 5.36 -2.79
C GLU A 32 -15.58 4.07 -2.61
N LEU A 33 -16.80 4.00 -3.14
CA LEU A 33 -17.56 2.75 -3.16
C LEU A 33 -16.90 1.68 -4.05
N SER A 34 -16.31 2.07 -5.18
CA SER A 34 -15.51 1.17 -6.03
C SER A 34 -14.27 0.63 -5.32
N TRP A 35 -13.60 1.45 -4.49
CA TRP A 35 -12.52 0.95 -3.64
C TRP A 35 -13.02 -0.07 -2.61
N MET A 36 -14.23 0.13 -2.06
CA MET A 36 -14.83 -0.86 -1.17
C MET A 36 -15.17 -2.17 -1.89
N ASP A 37 -15.63 -2.12 -3.13
CA ASP A 37 -15.81 -3.32 -3.97
C ASP A 37 -14.50 -4.10 -4.12
N LEU A 38 -13.38 -3.39 -4.30
CA LEU A 38 -12.06 -4.01 -4.37
C LEU A 38 -11.69 -4.68 -3.04
N ASN A 39 -11.85 -4.00 -1.90
CA ASN A 39 -11.49 -4.59 -0.62
C ASN A 39 -12.44 -5.72 -0.21
N GLU A 40 -13.71 -5.69 -0.64
CA GLU A 40 -14.61 -6.83 -0.49
C GLU A 40 -14.09 -8.07 -1.24
N ARG A 41 -13.48 -7.92 -2.41
CA ARG A 41 -12.83 -9.06 -3.09
C ARG A 41 -11.64 -9.61 -2.32
N VAL A 42 -10.93 -8.78 -1.55
CA VAL A 42 -9.87 -9.25 -0.63
C VAL A 42 -10.47 -10.10 0.48
N LEU A 43 -11.62 -9.70 1.03
CA LEU A 43 -12.35 -10.51 2.00
C LEU A 43 -12.81 -11.84 1.40
N GLN A 44 -13.30 -11.83 0.16
CA GLN A 44 -13.71 -13.05 -0.55
C GLN A 44 -12.57 -14.06 -0.71
N LEU A 45 -11.31 -13.60 -0.84
CA LEU A 45 -10.14 -14.50 -0.84
C LEU A 45 -9.93 -15.17 0.52
N ALA A 46 -10.19 -14.47 1.62
CA ALA A 46 -10.15 -15.07 2.95
C ALA A 46 -11.30 -16.06 3.21
N GLU A 47 -12.41 -15.92 2.49
CA GLU A 47 -13.57 -16.81 2.58
C GLU A 47 -13.44 -18.05 1.71
N ASP A 48 -12.52 -18.06 0.74
CA ASP A 48 -12.34 -19.18 -0.17
C ASP A 48 -11.82 -20.42 0.59
N PRO A 49 -12.63 -21.50 0.73
CA PRO A 49 -12.20 -22.71 1.42
C PRO A 49 -11.15 -23.50 0.63
N GLY A 50 -10.94 -23.19 -0.66
CA GLY A 50 -9.88 -23.79 -1.49
C GLY A 50 -8.49 -23.25 -1.20
N MET A 51 -8.39 -22.15 -0.46
CA MET A 51 -7.12 -21.51 -0.11
C MET A 51 -6.52 -22.11 1.17
N PRO A 52 -5.18 -22.25 1.28
CA PRO A 52 -4.54 -22.66 2.52
C PRO A 52 -4.92 -21.77 3.70
N LEU A 53 -5.06 -22.38 4.89
CA LEU A 53 -5.67 -21.70 6.03
C LEU A 53 -4.91 -20.46 6.51
N LEU A 54 -3.58 -20.48 6.47
CA LEU A 54 -2.80 -19.29 6.83
C LEU A 54 -2.80 -18.23 5.73
N GLU A 55 -2.95 -18.60 4.44
CA GLU A 55 -3.19 -17.60 3.38
C GLU A 55 -4.54 -16.90 3.57
N ARG A 56 -5.59 -17.64 4.00
CA ARG A 56 -6.86 -17.02 4.42
C ARG A 56 -6.65 -16.03 5.57
N ALA A 57 -5.85 -16.38 6.57
CA ALA A 57 -5.53 -15.51 7.71
C ALA A 57 -4.78 -14.25 7.29
N ARG A 58 -3.85 -14.40 6.33
CA ARG A 58 -3.18 -13.29 5.68
C ARG A 58 -4.17 -12.36 4.97
N PHE A 59 -5.17 -12.88 4.24
CA PHE A 59 -6.17 -12.04 3.60
C PHE A 59 -7.13 -11.35 4.60
N VAL A 60 -7.48 -11.99 5.71
CA VAL A 60 -8.19 -11.33 6.83
C VAL A 60 -7.37 -10.15 7.37
N SER A 61 -6.05 -10.34 7.50
CA SER A 61 -5.14 -9.28 7.91
C SER A 61 -5.06 -8.14 6.88
N ILE A 62 -4.88 -8.48 5.59
CA ILE A 62 -4.78 -7.50 4.49
C ILE A 62 -6.07 -6.68 4.37
N PHE A 63 -7.24 -7.32 4.45
CA PHE A 63 -8.53 -6.64 4.44
C PHE A 63 -8.61 -5.56 5.53
N ALA A 64 -8.20 -5.91 6.75
CA ALA A 64 -8.21 -4.99 7.89
C ALA A 64 -7.25 -3.82 7.68
N SER A 65 -6.00 -4.09 7.26
CA SER A 65 -5.00 -3.06 6.99
C SER A 65 -5.43 -2.10 5.87
N ASN A 66 -6.00 -2.64 4.78
CA ASN A 66 -6.53 -1.84 3.68
C ASN A 66 -7.66 -0.93 4.16
N LEU A 67 -8.59 -1.47 4.97
CA LEU A 67 -9.71 -0.71 5.50
C LEU A 67 -9.21 0.41 6.43
N ASP A 68 -8.18 0.15 7.23
CA ASP A 68 -7.54 1.18 8.05
C ASP A 68 -6.99 2.32 7.18
N GLU A 69 -6.21 2.02 6.14
CA GLU A 69 -5.68 3.04 5.22
C GLU A 69 -6.80 3.85 4.56
N PHE A 70 -7.87 3.17 4.13
CA PHE A 70 -9.03 3.83 3.53
C PHE A 70 -9.67 4.84 4.47
N TYR A 71 -9.85 4.51 5.75
CA TYR A 71 -10.35 5.47 6.74
C TYR A 71 -9.36 6.60 6.98
N GLN A 72 -8.09 6.25 7.17
CA GLN A 72 -7.01 7.17 7.49
C GLN A 72 -6.81 8.25 6.42
N VAL A 73 -7.03 7.92 5.15
CA VAL A 73 -6.77 8.82 4.01
C VAL A 73 -8.07 9.30 3.37
N ARG A 74 -8.92 8.37 2.92
CA ARG A 74 -10.04 8.71 2.04
C ARG A 74 -11.25 9.24 2.81
N VAL A 75 -11.65 8.53 3.87
CA VAL A 75 -12.72 9.01 4.76
C VAL A 75 -12.30 10.30 5.46
N ALA A 76 -11.05 10.38 5.88
CA ALA A 76 -10.49 11.61 6.43
C ALA A 76 -10.59 12.80 5.46
N GLY A 77 -10.25 12.61 4.18
CA GLY A 77 -10.41 13.63 3.13
C GLY A 77 -11.85 14.11 2.97
N LEU A 78 -12.81 13.18 2.91
CA LEU A 78 -14.25 13.52 2.83
C LEU A 78 -14.73 14.30 4.06
N ARG A 79 -14.28 13.91 5.26
CA ARG A 79 -14.58 14.63 6.52
C ARG A 79 -14.00 16.04 6.53
N ARG A 80 -12.80 16.24 5.97
CA ARG A 80 -12.20 17.58 5.82
C ARG A 80 -13.01 18.45 4.86
N GLN A 81 -13.49 17.89 3.75
CA GLN A 81 -14.39 18.61 2.83
C GLN A 81 -15.70 19.02 3.52
N GLU A 82 -16.30 18.12 4.30
CA GLU A 82 -17.48 18.42 5.12
C GLU A 82 -17.21 19.57 6.10
N ALA A 83 -16.12 19.49 6.86
CA ALA A 83 -15.73 20.51 7.85
C ALA A 83 -15.39 21.88 7.20
N ALA A 84 -14.87 21.88 5.99
CA ALA A 84 -14.57 23.09 5.21
C ALA A 84 -15.82 23.71 4.54
N GLY A 85 -17.02 23.17 4.77
CA GLY A 85 -18.26 23.64 4.16
C GLY A 85 -18.44 23.21 2.69
N LEU A 86 -17.59 22.33 2.17
CA LEU A 86 -17.65 21.76 0.83
C LEU A 86 -18.43 20.42 0.80
N GLY A 87 -19.13 20.09 1.89
CA GLY A 87 -19.84 18.83 2.05
C GLY A 87 -20.96 18.60 1.03
N THR A 88 -21.49 19.66 0.43
CA THR A 88 -22.59 19.62 -0.56
C THR A 88 -22.10 19.64 -2.01
N THR A 89 -20.79 19.78 -2.24
CA THR A 89 -20.20 19.66 -3.58
C THR A 89 -20.37 18.23 -4.07
N ARG A 90 -20.93 18.06 -5.26
CA ARG A 90 -21.17 16.75 -5.87
C ARG A 90 -19.91 16.24 -6.58
N SER A 91 -19.61 14.97 -6.39
CA SER A 91 -18.63 14.21 -7.16
C SER A 91 -19.17 13.90 -8.56
N THR A 92 -18.35 13.25 -9.38
CA THR A 92 -18.63 12.91 -10.79
C THR A 92 -19.83 11.98 -10.97
N ASP A 93 -20.01 11.05 -10.04
CA ASP A 93 -21.17 10.16 -9.93
C ASP A 93 -22.40 10.86 -9.32
N GLY A 94 -22.27 12.13 -8.96
CA GLY A 94 -23.35 12.97 -8.46
C GLY A 94 -23.55 12.93 -6.95
N LEU A 95 -22.75 12.21 -6.16
CA LEU A 95 -22.91 12.16 -4.70
C LEU A 95 -22.20 13.31 -3.99
N THR A 96 -22.82 13.83 -2.94
CA THR A 96 -22.18 14.78 -2.01
C THR A 96 -21.23 14.04 -1.06
N ALA A 97 -20.30 14.74 -0.41
CA ALA A 97 -19.41 14.11 0.58
C ALA A 97 -20.19 13.49 1.75
N ILE A 98 -21.30 14.12 2.16
CA ILE A 98 -22.19 13.62 3.21
C ILE A 98 -22.87 12.31 2.78
N GLU A 99 -23.41 12.26 1.56
CA GLU A 99 -24.02 11.05 1.00
C GLU A 99 -22.98 9.92 0.85
N GLN A 100 -21.75 10.25 0.45
CA GLN A 100 -20.64 9.29 0.37
C GLN A 100 -20.29 8.74 1.74
N LEU A 101 -20.11 9.59 2.75
CA LEU A 101 -19.81 9.18 4.13
C LEU A 101 -20.90 8.27 4.71
N ALA A 102 -22.18 8.58 4.45
CA ALA A 102 -23.30 7.74 4.88
C ALA A 102 -23.26 6.34 4.25
N ARG A 103 -23.08 6.26 2.93
CA ARG A 103 -22.99 4.98 2.20
C ARG A 103 -21.75 4.17 2.59
N ILE A 104 -20.62 4.85 2.79
CA ILE A 104 -19.39 4.24 3.30
C ILE A 104 -19.66 3.65 4.70
N GLY A 105 -20.28 4.41 5.61
CA GLY A 105 -20.58 3.95 6.97
C GLY A 105 -21.43 2.67 6.99
N GLU A 106 -22.52 2.63 6.22
CA GLU A 106 -23.38 1.45 6.10
C GLU A 106 -22.60 0.23 5.57
N ARG A 107 -21.90 0.41 4.45
CA ARG A 107 -21.22 -0.70 3.79
C ARG A 107 -20.00 -1.19 4.57
N THR A 108 -19.28 -0.31 5.26
CA THR A 108 -18.14 -0.70 6.10
C THR A 108 -18.59 -1.45 7.34
N ALA A 109 -19.73 -1.09 7.93
CA ALA A 109 -20.30 -1.82 9.07
C ALA A 109 -20.65 -3.27 8.69
N ASP A 110 -21.28 -3.48 7.53
CA ASP A 110 -21.58 -4.81 7.01
C ASP A 110 -20.30 -5.63 6.77
N LEU A 111 -19.34 -5.07 6.03
CA LEU A 111 -18.09 -5.76 5.73
C LEU A 111 -17.25 -6.04 6.98
N ALA A 112 -17.21 -5.13 7.96
CA ALA A 112 -16.48 -5.32 9.21
C ALA A 112 -17.12 -6.41 10.07
N LEU A 113 -18.45 -6.48 10.13
CA LEU A 113 -19.14 -7.56 10.83
C LEU A 113 -18.92 -8.92 10.16
N ARG A 114 -19.01 -8.98 8.83
CA ARG A 114 -18.71 -10.17 8.04
C ARG A 114 -17.28 -10.66 8.26
N HIS A 115 -16.32 -9.73 8.25
CA HIS A 115 -14.91 -10.00 8.53
C HIS A 115 -14.66 -10.53 9.95
N ALA A 116 -15.30 -9.92 10.96
CA ALA A 116 -15.20 -10.39 12.35
C ALA A 116 -15.80 -11.80 12.53
N ARG A 117 -16.95 -12.08 11.90
CA ARG A 117 -17.59 -13.41 11.94
C ARG A 117 -16.80 -14.47 11.20
N LEU A 118 -16.28 -14.17 10.00
CA LEU A 118 -15.39 -15.08 9.28
C LEU A 118 -14.22 -15.53 10.18
N PHE A 119 -13.62 -14.58 10.90
CA PHE A 119 -12.55 -14.90 11.82
C PHE A 119 -13.03 -15.80 12.99
N GLN A 120 -14.12 -15.43 13.66
CA GLN A 120 -14.56 -16.15 14.86
C GLN A 120 -15.24 -17.49 14.59
N ASP A 121 -16.17 -17.50 13.64
CA ASP A 121 -17.10 -18.60 13.44
C ASP A 121 -16.49 -19.69 12.53
N GLU A 122 -15.53 -19.32 11.68
CA GLU A 122 -14.90 -20.26 10.74
C GLU A 122 -13.40 -20.43 10.97
N MET A 123 -12.64 -19.34 11.03
CA MET A 123 -11.19 -19.44 11.07
C MET A 123 -10.65 -19.94 12.40
N VAL A 124 -11.13 -19.43 13.54
CA VAL A 124 -10.69 -19.88 14.86
C VAL A 124 -10.91 -21.39 15.03
N PRO A 125 -12.09 -21.97 14.72
CA PRO A 125 -12.29 -23.42 14.73
C PRO A 125 -11.37 -24.18 13.77
N ALA A 126 -11.17 -23.69 12.54
CA ALA A 126 -10.31 -24.34 11.55
C ALA A 126 -8.82 -24.35 11.96
N LEU A 127 -8.36 -23.25 12.57
CA LEU A 127 -7.00 -23.13 13.11
C LEU A 127 -6.82 -24.11 14.27
N ALA A 128 -7.80 -24.18 15.18
CA ALA A 128 -7.77 -25.10 16.31
C ALA A 128 -7.72 -26.57 15.85
N ALA A 129 -8.50 -26.94 14.82
CA ALA A 129 -8.44 -28.27 14.21
C ALA A 129 -7.07 -28.60 13.58
N SER A 130 -6.29 -27.57 13.25
CA SER A 130 -4.94 -27.67 12.70
C SER A 130 -3.83 -27.53 13.76
N GLY A 131 -4.18 -27.51 15.05
CA GLY A 131 -3.23 -27.37 16.18
C GLY A 131 -2.78 -25.93 16.46
N ILE A 132 -3.51 -24.92 15.96
CA ILE A 132 -3.26 -23.50 16.21
C ILE A 132 -4.43 -22.95 17.02
N HIS A 133 -4.22 -22.73 18.30
CA HIS A 133 -5.25 -22.35 19.25
C HIS A 133 -5.15 -20.85 19.57
N ILE A 134 -6.08 -20.06 19.03
CA ILE A 134 -6.29 -18.67 19.47
C ILE A 134 -7.28 -18.68 20.63
N VAL A 135 -6.83 -18.37 21.83
CA VAL A 135 -7.62 -18.49 23.07
C VAL A 135 -7.64 -17.18 23.86
N ARG A 136 -8.71 -16.96 24.61
CA ARG A 136 -8.85 -15.84 25.57
C ARG A 136 -8.23 -16.21 26.91
N TRP A 137 -7.85 -15.22 27.71
CA TRP A 137 -7.19 -15.43 29.01
C TRP A 137 -7.92 -16.44 29.93
N ALA A 138 -9.25 -16.42 29.93
CA ALA A 138 -10.07 -17.30 30.76
C ALA A 138 -9.89 -18.80 30.43
N GLN A 139 -9.44 -19.12 29.21
CA GLN A 139 -9.24 -20.50 28.73
C GLN A 139 -7.84 -21.04 29.05
N LEU A 140 -6.92 -20.20 29.56
CA LEU A 140 -5.57 -20.61 29.93
C LEU A 140 -5.54 -21.33 31.28
N ASP A 141 -4.64 -22.29 31.41
CA ASP A 141 -4.31 -22.90 32.69
C ASP A 141 -3.40 -22.00 33.55
N THR A 142 -3.13 -22.42 34.79
CA THR A 142 -2.31 -21.65 35.73
C THR A 142 -0.88 -21.43 35.23
N ALA A 143 -0.25 -22.44 34.62
CA ALA A 143 1.14 -22.37 34.19
C ALA A 143 1.29 -21.43 32.98
N GLN A 144 0.37 -21.50 32.02
CA GLN A 144 0.31 -20.60 30.88
C GLN A 144 0.11 -19.14 31.33
N ARG A 145 -0.76 -18.89 32.32
CA ARG A 145 -0.97 -17.54 32.88
C ARG A 145 0.28 -16.99 33.54
N GLU A 146 0.96 -17.81 34.35
CA GLU A 146 2.22 -17.41 35.01
C GLU A 146 3.31 -17.04 33.99
N SER A 147 3.45 -17.82 32.92
CA SER A 147 4.38 -17.55 31.81
C SER A 147 4.10 -16.18 31.15
N LEU A 148 2.84 -15.90 30.81
CA LEU A 148 2.47 -14.64 30.16
C LEU A 148 2.57 -13.42 31.07
N THR A 149 2.28 -13.58 32.36
CA THR A 149 2.42 -12.50 33.35
C THR A 149 3.89 -12.08 33.55
N ALA A 150 4.85 -12.98 33.36
CA ALA A 150 6.27 -12.63 33.37
C ALA A 150 6.70 -11.78 32.16
N LEU A 151 6.05 -11.95 31.00
CA LEU A 151 6.31 -11.18 29.78
C LEU A 151 5.79 -9.73 29.84
N PHE A 152 4.92 -9.39 30.79
CA PHE A 152 4.21 -8.12 30.86
C PHE A 152 5.07 -6.91 31.31
N GLU A 153 6.33 -7.09 31.71
CA GLU A 153 7.13 -6.03 32.35
C GLU A 153 7.57 -4.86 31.44
N ASP A 154 7.26 -4.86 30.15
CA ASP A 154 7.62 -3.74 29.29
C ASP A 154 6.71 -3.70 28.08
N SER A 155 5.95 -2.61 27.84
CA SER A 155 5.44 -2.24 26.50
C SER A 155 4.40 -1.08 26.45
N ASN A 156 4.34 -0.32 25.31
CA ASN A 156 3.40 0.80 25.03
C ASN A 156 2.85 0.85 23.56
N LEU A 157 1.53 1.16 23.32
CA LEU A 157 0.82 1.73 22.10
C LEU A 157 -0.11 0.94 21.09
N SER A 158 -1.42 1.26 21.03
CA SER A 158 -2.31 1.62 19.86
C SER A 158 -3.72 1.02 19.87
N LEU A 159 -3.88 -0.29 20.09
CA LEU A 159 -5.14 -0.87 20.61
C LEU A 159 -5.31 -0.37 22.06
N ASN A 160 -6.53 -0.22 22.58
CA ASN A 160 -6.73 0.42 23.88
C ASN A 160 -7.70 -0.35 24.75
N LEU A 161 -7.45 -0.33 26.06
CA LEU A 161 -8.39 -0.72 27.09
C LEU A 161 -8.96 0.54 27.74
N ALA A 162 -10.28 0.66 27.71
CA ALA A 162 -11.05 1.56 28.55
C ALA A 162 -11.23 0.89 29.90
N VAL A 163 -10.60 1.42 30.95
CA VAL A 163 -10.58 0.82 32.28
C VAL A 163 -11.31 1.73 33.26
N GLN A 164 -12.31 1.19 33.95
CA GLN A 164 -12.93 1.86 35.09
C GLN A 164 -12.26 1.40 36.38
N VAL A 165 -11.73 2.34 37.16
CA VAL A 165 -11.08 2.07 38.45
C VAL A 165 -11.77 2.84 39.56
N ALA A 166 -11.96 2.20 40.71
CA ALA A 166 -12.53 2.83 41.89
C ALA A 166 -11.45 3.02 42.96
N ASN A 167 -11.41 4.22 43.57
CA ASN A 167 -10.66 4.40 44.79
C ASN A 167 -11.42 3.72 45.95
N PRO A 168 -10.83 2.73 46.67
CA PRO A 168 -11.50 2.01 47.75
C PRO A 168 -12.02 2.91 48.88
N ASP A 169 -11.32 4.01 49.16
CA ASP A 169 -11.61 4.92 50.28
C ASP A 169 -12.65 6.00 49.91
N ALA A 170 -12.63 6.47 48.66
CA ALA A 170 -13.46 7.59 48.21
C ALA A 170 -14.72 7.16 47.43
N GLY A 171 -14.80 5.89 47.01
CA GLY A 171 -15.93 5.34 46.24
C GLY A 171 -16.14 5.95 44.86
N ARG A 172 -15.26 6.85 44.39
CA ARG A 172 -15.36 7.50 43.08
C ARG A 172 -14.79 6.61 41.98
N LEU A 173 -15.53 6.52 40.87
CA LEU A 173 -15.09 5.89 39.64
C LEU A 173 -14.22 6.86 38.84
N HIS A 174 -13.10 6.36 38.34
CA HIS A 174 -12.20 7.05 37.43
C HIS A 174 -12.09 6.25 36.14
N PHE A 175 -12.04 6.96 35.02
CA PHE A 175 -11.76 6.37 33.72
C PHE A 175 -10.27 6.49 33.41
N ALA A 176 -9.67 5.38 32.98
CA ALA A 176 -8.31 5.32 32.50
C ALA A 176 -8.25 4.67 31.12
N ARG A 177 -7.31 5.14 30.28
CA ARG A 177 -7.02 4.55 28.98
C ARG A 177 -5.64 3.89 29.04
N VAL A 178 -5.60 2.57 28.89
CA VAL A 178 -4.35 1.82 28.76
C VAL A 178 -4.11 1.50 27.29
N LYS A 179 -2.89 1.73 26.79
CA LYS A 179 -2.55 1.48 25.39
C LYS A 179 -1.84 0.14 25.24
N VAL A 180 -2.37 -0.73 24.40
CA VAL A 180 -1.86 -2.06 24.06
C VAL A 180 -0.75 -1.96 22.99
N PRO A 181 0.47 -2.45 23.23
CA PRO A 181 1.66 -2.07 22.45
C PRO A 181 1.87 -2.74 21.11
N PRO A 182 2.50 -2.08 20.11
CA PRO A 182 2.61 -2.60 18.75
C PRO A 182 4.00 -3.18 18.44
N LEU A 183 5.00 -2.90 19.30
CA LEU A 183 6.35 -3.46 19.20
C LEU A 183 6.37 -4.94 19.65
N LEU A 184 5.39 -5.33 20.45
CA LEU A 184 5.12 -6.72 20.76
C LEU A 184 4.19 -7.28 19.68
N GLY A 185 4.38 -8.56 19.32
CA GLY A 185 3.45 -9.25 18.45
C GLY A 185 2.01 -9.16 18.98
N ARG A 186 1.05 -9.10 18.08
CA ARG A 186 -0.39 -9.02 18.38
C ARG A 186 -0.86 -10.11 19.34
N PHE A 187 -0.22 -11.28 19.24
CA PHE A 187 -0.52 -12.46 20.02
C PHE A 187 0.71 -12.86 20.84
N ALA A 188 0.53 -12.95 22.15
CA ALA A 188 1.49 -13.59 23.02
C ALA A 188 1.31 -15.11 22.98
N SER A 189 2.39 -15.87 23.11
CA SER A 189 2.34 -17.33 23.06
C SER A 189 2.96 -17.91 24.33
N PRO A 190 2.16 -18.55 25.22
CA PRO A 190 2.69 -19.20 26.41
C PRO A 190 3.45 -20.50 26.08
N GLU A 191 3.08 -21.15 24.98
CA GLU A 191 3.63 -22.39 24.46
C GLU A 191 3.31 -22.54 22.96
N ASP A 192 4.03 -23.43 22.28
CA ASP A 192 3.90 -23.66 20.83
C ASP A 192 2.46 -23.98 20.42
N GLY A 193 1.96 -23.23 19.42
CA GLY A 193 0.62 -23.42 18.87
C GLY A 193 -0.50 -22.74 19.66
N VAL A 194 -0.22 -22.17 20.84
CA VAL A 194 -1.21 -21.40 21.63
C VAL A 194 -0.92 -19.90 21.52
N PHE A 195 -1.95 -19.13 21.19
CA PHE A 195 -1.88 -17.70 20.93
C PHE A 195 -2.95 -16.96 21.73
N VAL A 196 -2.56 -15.91 22.43
CA VAL A 196 -3.42 -15.12 23.30
C VAL A 196 -3.36 -13.66 22.86
N PRO A 197 -4.50 -13.00 22.58
CA PRO A 197 -4.52 -11.58 22.26
C PRO A 197 -3.83 -10.76 23.35
N LEU A 198 -2.91 -9.88 22.95
CA LEU A 198 -2.09 -9.14 23.92
C LEU A 198 -2.94 -8.33 24.91
N GLU A 199 -4.04 -7.72 24.46
CA GLU A 199 -4.96 -6.98 25.31
C GLU A 199 -5.55 -7.81 26.46
N ASP A 200 -5.70 -9.13 26.31
CA ASP A 200 -6.18 -10.00 27.37
C ASP A 200 -5.11 -10.21 28.44
N VAL A 201 -3.84 -10.32 28.02
CA VAL A 201 -2.70 -10.39 28.93
C VAL A 201 -2.61 -9.08 29.72
N ILE A 202 -2.77 -7.93 29.07
CA ILE A 202 -2.75 -6.62 29.74
C ILE A 202 -3.94 -6.49 30.70
N ALA A 203 -5.14 -6.85 30.24
CA ALA A 203 -6.36 -6.79 31.04
C ALA A 203 -6.26 -7.61 32.33
N ALA A 204 -5.64 -8.79 32.25
CA ALA A 204 -5.42 -9.66 33.40
C ALA A 204 -4.40 -9.13 34.41
N ASN A 205 -3.57 -8.15 34.03
CA ASN A 205 -2.51 -7.59 34.85
C ASN A 205 -2.72 -6.08 35.14
N LEU A 206 -3.96 -5.58 35.02
CA LEU A 206 -4.29 -4.16 35.25
C LEU A 206 -4.04 -3.71 36.70
N ASP A 207 -4.13 -4.61 37.66
CA ASP A 207 -3.82 -4.38 39.07
C ASP A 207 -2.39 -3.86 39.27
N ARG A 208 -1.43 -4.31 38.45
CA ARG A 208 -0.05 -3.83 38.44
C ARG A 208 0.08 -2.39 37.92
N LEU A 209 -0.78 -2.01 36.98
CA LEU A 209 -0.80 -0.66 36.40
C LEU A 209 -1.52 0.36 37.28
N PHE A 210 -2.45 -0.10 38.13
CA PHE A 210 -3.24 0.75 39.02
C PHE A 210 -3.11 0.31 40.49
N PRO A 211 -1.91 0.34 41.07
CA PRO A 211 -1.68 -0.10 42.44
C PRO A 211 -2.53 0.70 43.43
N GLY A 212 -3.21 0.00 44.33
CA GLY A 212 -4.10 0.60 45.35
C GLY A 212 -5.49 0.99 44.85
N MET A 213 -5.80 0.80 43.56
CA MET A 213 -7.13 1.01 43.01
C MET A 213 -7.84 -0.34 42.80
N ARG A 214 -9.18 -0.36 42.90
CA ARG A 214 -9.97 -1.53 42.51
C ARG A 214 -10.36 -1.40 41.05
N ILE A 215 -9.92 -2.35 40.21
CA ILE A 215 -10.41 -2.47 38.83
C ILE A 215 -11.89 -2.86 38.90
N VAL A 216 -12.76 -2.06 38.28
CA VAL A 216 -14.20 -2.33 38.22
C VAL A 216 -14.49 -3.18 36.99
N ASP A 217 -14.21 -2.63 35.81
CA ASP A 217 -14.39 -3.28 34.51
C ASP A 217 -13.38 -2.74 33.49
N HIS A 218 -13.19 -3.47 32.39
CA HIS A 218 -12.39 -3.02 31.26
C HIS A 218 -13.03 -3.42 29.91
N TYR A 219 -12.81 -2.61 28.88
CA TYR A 219 -13.37 -2.83 27.54
C TYR A 219 -12.36 -2.48 26.46
N VAL A 220 -12.29 -3.31 25.42
CA VAL A 220 -11.37 -3.12 24.30
C VAL A 220 -11.97 -2.15 23.29
N PHE A 221 -11.17 -1.20 22.83
CA PHE A 221 -11.53 -0.30 21.74
C PHE A 221 -10.34 0.10 20.88
N ARG A 222 -10.64 0.44 19.63
CA ARG A 222 -9.66 0.85 18.64
C ARG A 222 -10.06 2.17 18.00
N VAL A 223 -9.09 3.05 17.82
CA VAL A 223 -9.28 4.36 17.22
C VAL A 223 -8.42 4.47 15.97
N THR A 224 -9.04 4.76 14.84
CA THR A 224 -8.33 5.12 13.60
C THR A 224 -8.36 6.63 13.43
N ARG A 225 -7.22 7.24 13.12
CA ARG A 225 -7.05 8.70 13.01
C ARG A 225 -6.65 9.10 11.59
N ASN A 226 -6.93 10.35 11.22
CA ASN A 226 -6.46 10.89 9.95
C ASN A 226 -4.94 10.77 9.83
N ASN A 227 -4.47 10.19 8.73
CA ASN A 227 -3.07 9.95 8.46
C ASN A 227 -2.58 10.64 7.17
N ASP A 228 -3.44 11.44 6.54
CA ASP A 228 -3.10 12.21 5.36
C ASP A 228 -2.13 13.34 5.72
N LEU A 229 -1.00 13.38 5.02
CA LEU A 229 0.02 14.41 5.18
C LEU A 229 -0.15 15.42 4.06
N GLU A 230 -0.75 16.56 4.39
CA GLU A 230 -0.65 17.76 3.57
C GLU A 230 0.39 18.66 4.24
N VAL A 231 1.52 18.82 3.56
CA VAL A 231 2.54 19.78 3.95
C VAL A 231 2.10 21.12 3.37
N ASP A 232 1.82 22.08 4.23
CA ASP A 232 1.61 23.46 3.84
C ASP A 232 2.99 24.07 3.55
N ASP A 233 3.28 24.27 2.26
CA ASP A 233 4.58 24.72 1.75
C ASP A 233 4.61 26.24 1.53
N ASP A 234 3.61 26.98 2.03
CA ASP A 234 3.54 28.43 1.93
C ASP A 234 4.56 29.09 2.90
N GLY A 235 5.86 28.95 2.57
CA GLY A 235 6.96 29.72 3.17
C GLY A 235 8.06 28.95 3.90
N ALA A 236 8.16 27.61 3.76
CA ALA A 236 9.29 26.86 4.32
C ALA A 236 10.53 26.98 3.42
N GLU A 237 11.67 27.39 3.98
CA GLU A 237 12.96 27.39 3.25
C GLU A 237 13.52 25.96 3.07
N ASP A 238 13.07 24.99 3.88
CA ASP A 238 13.44 23.57 3.81
C ASP A 238 12.22 22.64 3.95
N LEU A 239 11.89 21.95 2.85
CA LEU A 239 10.79 20.97 2.77
C LEU A 239 10.96 19.80 3.76
N LEU A 240 12.19 19.43 4.11
CA LEU A 240 12.47 18.34 5.03
C LEU A 240 12.10 18.71 6.47
N GLU A 241 12.41 19.93 6.90
CA GLU A 241 12.05 20.44 8.23
C GLU A 241 10.52 20.57 8.39
N ALA A 242 9.84 21.13 7.39
CA ALA A 242 8.38 21.24 7.37
C ALA A 242 7.69 19.87 7.44
N LEU A 243 8.23 18.86 6.75
CA LEU A 243 7.73 17.49 6.81
C LEU A 243 7.94 16.87 8.20
N GLU A 244 9.09 17.07 8.85
CA GLU A 244 9.37 16.57 10.20
C GLU A 244 8.40 17.13 11.24
N GLU A 245 8.09 18.43 11.17
CA GLU A 245 7.06 19.04 12.03
C GLU A 245 5.68 18.44 11.81
N THR A 246 5.30 18.23 10.55
CA THR A 246 4.01 17.66 10.17
C THR A 246 3.87 16.23 10.70
N ILE A 247 4.93 15.41 10.62
CA ILE A 247 4.97 14.06 11.20
C ILE A 247 4.78 14.11 12.73
N ARG A 248 5.33 15.11 13.42
CA ARG A 248 5.12 15.27 14.87
C ARG A 248 3.67 15.62 15.20
N LYS A 249 3.06 16.55 14.45
CA LYS A 249 1.66 16.98 14.61
C LYS A 249 0.66 15.85 14.32
N ARG A 250 1.03 14.87 13.48
CA ARG A 250 0.23 13.67 13.10
C ARG A 250 -0.33 12.88 14.30
N ARG A 251 0.37 12.85 15.43
CA ARG A 251 -0.10 12.15 16.65
C ARG A 251 -1.40 12.72 17.22
N PHE A 252 -1.74 13.96 16.86
CA PHE A 252 -2.91 14.68 17.34
C PHE A 252 -4.02 14.80 16.29
N SER A 253 -3.90 14.10 15.16
CA SER A 253 -4.91 14.10 14.10
C SER A 253 -6.30 13.65 14.60
N PRO A 254 -7.40 14.24 14.10
CA PRO A 254 -8.76 13.84 14.47
C PRO A 254 -9.02 12.34 14.27
N ALA A 255 -9.88 11.77 15.11
CA ALA A 255 -10.34 10.40 14.96
C ALA A 255 -11.39 10.31 13.84
N VAL A 256 -11.27 9.27 13.02
CA VAL A 256 -12.13 9.05 11.83
C VAL A 256 -12.94 7.76 11.94
N ARG A 257 -12.58 6.86 12.86
CA ARG A 257 -13.32 5.63 13.18
C ARG A 257 -13.08 5.22 14.63
N LEU A 258 -14.12 4.73 15.28
CA LEU A 258 -14.07 4.09 16.60
C LEU A 258 -14.66 2.69 16.48
N GLU A 259 -13.87 1.67 16.79
CA GLU A 259 -14.34 0.29 16.91
C GLU A 259 -14.34 -0.10 18.39
N VAL A 260 -15.40 -0.76 18.85
CA VAL A 260 -15.53 -1.26 20.22
C VAL A 260 -15.92 -2.73 20.23
N GLU A 261 -15.37 -3.47 21.19
CA GLU A 261 -15.63 -4.90 21.33
C GLU A 261 -16.96 -5.14 22.08
N GLY A 262 -17.84 -5.95 21.48
CA GLY A 262 -19.01 -6.53 22.15
C GLY A 262 -19.94 -5.55 22.86
N GLU A 263 -20.41 -5.94 24.05
CA GLU A 263 -21.36 -5.20 24.88
C GLU A 263 -20.68 -4.15 25.77
N MET A 264 -19.82 -3.30 25.20
CA MET A 264 -19.37 -2.10 25.90
C MET A 264 -20.61 -1.28 26.33
N PRO A 265 -20.75 -0.91 27.63
CA PRO A 265 -21.85 -0.10 28.10
C PRO A 265 -21.94 1.24 27.38
N ASP A 266 -23.17 1.67 27.08
CA ASP A 266 -23.43 2.94 26.37
C ASP A 266 -22.80 4.14 27.08
N GLU A 267 -22.77 4.14 28.41
CA GLU A 267 -22.14 5.21 29.20
C GLU A 267 -20.63 5.38 28.89
N ILE A 268 -19.91 4.26 28.71
CA ILE A 268 -18.48 4.28 28.38
C ILE A 268 -18.30 4.62 26.91
N LEU A 269 -19.16 4.10 26.03
CA LEU A 269 -19.13 4.43 24.62
C LEU A 269 -19.38 5.93 24.40
N ASP A 270 -20.38 6.50 25.05
CA ASP A 270 -20.74 7.92 24.94
C ASP A 270 -19.60 8.82 25.46
N LEU A 271 -18.93 8.39 26.54
CA LEU A 271 -17.70 9.03 27.00
C LEU A 271 -16.62 8.99 25.90
N LEU A 272 -16.33 7.83 25.31
CA LEU A 272 -15.34 7.71 24.24
C LEU A 272 -15.70 8.55 23.01
N VAL A 273 -16.96 8.51 22.57
CA VAL A 273 -17.47 9.27 21.43
C VAL A 273 -17.29 10.78 21.66
N ARG A 274 -17.64 11.27 22.86
CA ARG A 274 -17.48 12.67 23.23
C ARG A 274 -16.01 13.09 23.30
N GLU A 275 -15.18 12.35 24.02
CA GLU A 275 -13.77 12.73 24.23
C GLU A 275 -12.92 12.58 22.95
N LEU A 276 -13.24 11.61 22.09
CA LEU A 276 -12.57 11.42 20.81
C LEU A 276 -13.16 12.28 19.68
N GLN A 277 -14.29 12.93 19.92
CA GLN A 277 -15.05 13.74 18.96
C GLN A 277 -15.37 12.96 17.67
N VAL A 278 -15.72 11.68 17.82
CA VAL A 278 -16.06 10.80 16.70
C VAL A 278 -17.56 10.90 16.44
N GLN A 279 -17.95 10.94 15.17
CA GLN A 279 -19.36 10.95 14.80
C GLN A 279 -20.00 9.58 15.07
N PRO A 280 -21.27 9.50 15.53
CA PRO A 280 -21.93 8.22 15.80
C PRO A 280 -21.93 7.26 14.61
N SER A 281 -22.02 7.78 13.37
CA SER A 281 -21.95 6.99 12.14
C SER A 281 -20.57 6.37 11.85
N ALA A 282 -19.53 6.79 12.57
CA ALA A 282 -18.18 6.24 12.48
C ALA A 282 -17.85 5.29 13.65
N VAL A 283 -18.84 4.94 14.47
CA VAL A 283 -18.74 3.96 15.55
C VAL A 283 -19.17 2.59 15.05
N GLN A 284 -18.34 1.57 15.28
CA GLN A 284 -18.61 0.18 14.91
C GLN A 284 -18.51 -0.71 16.16
N ARG A 285 -19.59 -1.43 16.48
CA ARG A 285 -19.58 -2.48 17.49
C ARG A 285 -19.29 -3.80 16.80
N LEU A 286 -18.20 -4.45 17.19
CA LEU A 286 -17.73 -5.67 16.54
C LEU A 286 -17.52 -6.79 17.56
N PRO A 287 -17.79 -8.04 17.18
CA PRO A 287 -17.29 -9.19 17.91
C PRO A 287 -15.74 -9.13 18.02
N GLY A 288 -15.19 -9.45 19.20
CA GLY A 288 -13.75 -9.41 19.45
C GLY A 288 -13.04 -10.76 19.29
N PRO A 289 -11.73 -10.79 19.06
CA PRO A 289 -10.80 -9.69 19.26
C PRO A 289 -10.81 -8.65 18.13
N LEU A 290 -10.59 -7.37 18.48
CA LEU A 290 -10.40 -6.30 17.50
C LEU A 290 -8.98 -6.34 16.90
N ASN A 291 -8.74 -5.46 15.91
CA ASN A 291 -7.42 -5.29 15.28
C ASN A 291 -6.88 -6.58 14.63
N LEU A 292 -7.67 -7.19 13.76
CA LEU A 292 -7.30 -8.41 13.02
C LEU A 292 -6.18 -8.17 11.99
N ALA A 293 -5.75 -6.93 11.76
CA ALA A 293 -4.52 -6.60 11.03
C ALA A 293 -3.25 -7.22 11.67
N GLY A 294 -3.31 -7.58 12.95
CA GLY A 294 -2.22 -8.30 13.62
C GLY A 294 -2.17 -9.79 13.33
N LEU A 295 -3.12 -10.35 12.57
CA LEU A 295 -3.05 -11.76 12.13
C LEU A 295 -1.91 -12.03 11.15
N MET A 296 -1.27 -10.99 10.63
CA MET A 296 -0.03 -11.14 9.86
C MET A 296 1.07 -11.84 10.69
N ASP A 297 1.09 -11.65 12.01
CA ASP A 297 2.03 -12.35 12.90
C ASP A 297 1.78 -13.86 12.88
N LEU A 298 0.50 -14.27 12.82
CA LEU A 298 0.11 -15.68 12.72
C LEU A 298 0.52 -16.28 11.38
N TYR A 299 0.46 -15.52 10.29
CA TYR A 299 1.01 -15.96 8.99
C TYR A 299 2.52 -16.21 9.07
N GLY A 300 3.23 -15.60 10.02
CA GLY A 300 4.67 -15.77 10.23
C GLY A 300 5.10 -17.13 10.78
N ILE A 301 4.20 -17.93 11.35
CA ILE A 301 4.56 -19.22 12.00
C ILE A 301 5.06 -20.27 11.01
N ASP A 302 5.91 -21.19 11.44
CA ASP A 302 6.46 -22.24 10.57
C ASP A 302 5.47 -23.41 10.37
N ARG A 303 4.51 -23.21 9.46
CA ARG A 303 3.49 -24.20 9.06
C ARG A 303 3.32 -24.22 7.53
N PRO A 304 4.30 -24.76 6.79
CA PRO A 304 4.27 -24.80 5.33
C PRO A 304 3.10 -25.63 4.78
N ASP A 305 2.58 -26.58 5.56
CA ASP A 305 1.38 -27.37 5.24
C ASP A 305 0.09 -26.52 5.19
N LEU A 306 0.10 -25.32 5.78
CA LEU A 306 -1.04 -24.40 5.82
C LEU A 306 -0.85 -23.15 4.94
N LYS A 307 0.22 -23.10 4.13
CA LYS A 307 0.57 -21.97 3.27
C LYS A 307 0.66 -22.39 1.81
N ASP A 308 0.69 -21.40 0.91
CA ASP A 308 1.08 -21.69 -0.46
C ASP A 308 2.54 -22.18 -0.52
N GLY A 309 2.83 -23.05 -1.50
CA GLY A 309 4.19 -23.47 -1.76
C GLY A 309 5.09 -22.25 -2.07
N PRO A 310 6.33 -22.21 -1.55
CA PRO A 310 7.20 -21.07 -1.77
C PRO A 310 7.47 -20.88 -3.27
N PHE A 311 7.16 -19.68 -3.78
CA PHE A 311 7.47 -19.32 -5.15
C PHE A 311 8.94 -18.89 -5.27
N GLN A 312 9.71 -19.57 -6.11
CA GLN A 312 11.08 -19.19 -6.44
C GLN A 312 11.11 -18.45 -7.78
N PRO A 313 11.50 -17.16 -7.80
CA PRO A 313 11.62 -16.42 -9.04
C PRO A 313 12.63 -17.06 -9.99
N ALA A 314 12.27 -17.14 -11.27
CA ALA A 314 13.16 -17.60 -12.32
C ALA A 314 14.28 -16.58 -12.57
N THR A 315 15.41 -17.05 -13.09
CA THR A 315 16.41 -16.14 -13.66
C THR A 315 15.95 -15.75 -15.06
N ALA A 316 15.91 -14.45 -15.35
CA ALA A 316 15.49 -13.97 -16.67
C ALA A 316 16.44 -14.51 -17.76
N PRO A 317 15.94 -14.81 -18.97
CA PRO A 317 16.78 -15.27 -20.07
C PRO A 317 17.96 -14.32 -20.33
N GLY A 318 19.18 -14.87 -20.43
CA GLY A 318 20.40 -14.09 -20.63
C GLY A 318 21.07 -13.59 -19.35
N LEU A 319 20.42 -13.71 -18.18
CA LEU A 319 20.99 -13.36 -16.86
C LEU A 319 21.46 -14.58 -16.06
N SER A 320 21.56 -15.74 -16.68
CA SER A 320 22.17 -16.93 -16.07
C SER A 320 23.67 -16.76 -15.94
N GLN A 321 24.25 -17.23 -14.84
CA GLN A 321 25.71 -17.35 -14.73
C GLN A 321 26.24 -18.31 -15.79
N VAL A 322 27.33 -17.93 -16.45
CA VAL A 322 28.05 -18.76 -17.41
C VAL A 322 29.46 -18.96 -16.88
N ASP A 323 29.89 -20.21 -16.77
CA ASP A 323 31.23 -20.59 -16.25
C ASP A 323 31.58 -19.98 -14.87
N GLY A 324 30.58 -19.82 -14.00
CA GLY A 324 30.73 -19.24 -12.66
C GLY A 324 30.94 -17.72 -12.64
N GLN A 325 30.89 -17.05 -13.78
CA GLN A 325 30.94 -15.59 -13.89
C GLN A 325 29.54 -14.98 -13.78
N ALA A 326 29.44 -13.83 -13.11
CA ALA A 326 28.23 -13.04 -13.11
C ALA A 326 27.90 -12.57 -14.55
N PRO A 327 26.61 -12.50 -14.93
CA PRO A 327 26.24 -12.04 -16.26
C PRO A 327 26.61 -10.57 -16.44
N ASP A 328 27.09 -10.16 -17.62
CA ASP A 328 27.38 -8.75 -17.93
C ASP A 328 26.11 -8.08 -18.48
N MET A 329 25.44 -7.30 -17.62
CA MET A 329 24.19 -6.60 -17.98
C MET A 329 24.41 -5.64 -19.15
N PHE A 330 25.52 -4.91 -19.19
CA PHE A 330 25.76 -3.92 -20.25
C PHE A 330 26.06 -4.60 -21.58
N ALA A 331 26.80 -5.72 -21.57
CA ALA A 331 27.01 -6.52 -22.78
C ALA A 331 25.72 -7.09 -23.34
N MET A 332 24.85 -7.62 -22.48
CA MET A 332 23.55 -8.12 -22.89
C MET A 332 22.70 -6.99 -23.50
N LEU A 333 22.62 -5.83 -22.85
CA LEU A 333 21.81 -4.70 -23.33
C LEU A 333 22.33 -4.07 -24.64
N ARG A 334 23.59 -4.32 -25.01
CA ARG A 334 24.08 -4.00 -26.36
C ARG A 334 23.47 -4.89 -27.44
N GLY A 335 23.07 -6.11 -27.09
CA GLY A 335 22.45 -7.09 -27.99
C GLY A 335 20.95 -6.91 -28.17
N GLY A 336 20.26 -6.31 -27.19
CA GLY A 336 18.83 -6.02 -27.26
C GLY A 336 18.24 -5.64 -25.91
N ASP A 337 16.99 -5.16 -25.95
CA ASP A 337 16.24 -4.82 -24.73
C ASP A 337 15.89 -6.08 -23.94
N LEU A 338 15.87 -5.96 -22.61
CA LEU A 338 15.39 -6.99 -21.69
C LEU A 338 14.12 -6.49 -20.99
N LEU A 339 13.05 -7.27 -21.05
CA LEU A 339 11.85 -7.07 -20.25
C LEU A 339 11.76 -8.17 -19.20
N VAL A 340 11.61 -7.80 -17.93
CA VAL A 340 11.35 -8.72 -16.83
C VAL A 340 9.99 -8.44 -16.19
N GLN A 341 9.37 -9.46 -15.62
CA GLN A 341 8.12 -9.43 -14.88
C GLN A 341 8.35 -9.99 -13.47
N HIS A 342 8.33 -9.11 -12.48
CA HIS A 342 8.32 -9.48 -11.06
C HIS A 342 6.88 -9.88 -10.66
N PRO A 343 6.68 -10.82 -9.71
CA PRO A 343 7.70 -11.56 -8.96
C PRO A 343 8.23 -12.80 -9.70
N TYR A 344 7.75 -13.08 -10.92
CA TYR A 344 8.05 -14.32 -11.64
C TYR A 344 9.52 -14.46 -12.01
N GLU A 345 10.17 -13.35 -12.32
CA GLU A 345 11.61 -13.25 -12.54
C GLU A 345 12.30 -12.56 -11.35
N SER A 346 13.56 -12.91 -11.10
CA SER A 346 14.27 -12.45 -9.92
C SER A 346 14.60 -10.96 -9.97
N PHE A 347 14.05 -10.17 -9.04
CA PHE A 347 14.43 -8.76 -8.85
C PHE A 347 15.92 -8.62 -8.49
N VAL A 348 16.42 -9.52 -7.62
CA VAL A 348 17.83 -9.54 -7.22
C VAL A 348 18.72 -9.82 -8.43
N GLY A 349 18.34 -10.81 -9.23
CA GLY A 349 19.06 -11.22 -10.44
C GLY A 349 18.87 -10.31 -11.65
N SER A 350 18.10 -9.21 -11.54
CA SER A 350 17.83 -8.28 -12.65
C SER A 350 18.04 -6.83 -12.22
N THR A 351 17.03 -6.19 -11.61
CA THR A 351 17.05 -4.76 -11.27
C THR A 351 18.10 -4.41 -10.24
N GLN A 352 18.25 -5.20 -9.18
CA GLN A 352 19.29 -4.97 -8.18
C GLN A 352 20.68 -5.17 -8.78
N LEU A 353 20.88 -6.29 -9.50
CA LEU A 353 22.13 -6.60 -10.19
C LEU A 353 22.59 -5.48 -11.14
N PHE A 354 21.66 -4.90 -11.91
CA PHE A 354 21.93 -3.77 -12.81
C PHE A 354 22.56 -2.58 -12.07
N ILE A 355 21.99 -2.21 -10.93
CA ILE A 355 22.44 -1.07 -10.13
C ILE A 355 23.77 -1.39 -9.45
N GLU A 356 23.94 -2.61 -8.94
CA GLU A 356 25.19 -3.05 -8.32
C GLU A 356 26.36 -3.09 -9.31
N GLN A 357 26.13 -3.59 -10.54
CA GLN A 357 27.14 -3.56 -11.59
C GLN A 357 27.48 -2.13 -12.01
N ALA A 358 26.48 -1.26 -12.15
CA ALA A 358 26.72 0.15 -12.45
C ALA A 358 27.55 0.85 -11.36
N ALA A 359 27.29 0.54 -10.10
CA ALA A 359 28.04 1.08 -8.97
C ALA A 359 29.48 0.59 -8.95
N ALA A 360 29.74 -0.66 -9.32
CA ALA A 360 31.07 -1.26 -9.31
C ALA A 360 31.93 -0.94 -10.54
N ASP A 361 31.33 -0.74 -11.71
CA ASP A 361 32.05 -0.57 -12.97
C ASP A 361 32.84 0.76 -13.02
N PRO A 362 34.18 0.74 -13.22
CA PRO A 362 34.99 1.96 -13.31
C PRO A 362 34.69 2.81 -14.56
N GLN A 363 34.08 2.24 -15.59
CA GLN A 363 33.68 2.97 -16.81
C GLN A 363 32.37 3.73 -16.66
N VAL A 364 31.62 3.50 -15.57
CA VAL A 364 30.40 4.26 -15.28
C VAL A 364 30.76 5.62 -14.71
N LEU A 365 30.31 6.66 -15.39
CA LEU A 365 30.56 8.05 -15.02
C LEU A 365 29.49 8.61 -14.09
N ALA A 366 28.22 8.24 -14.33
CA ALA A 366 27.09 8.76 -13.58
C ALA A 366 25.95 7.76 -13.43
N ILE A 367 25.24 7.84 -12.31
CA ILE A 367 24.00 7.11 -12.03
C ILE A 367 22.93 8.11 -11.60
N LYS A 368 21.79 8.12 -12.27
CA LYS A 368 20.62 8.94 -11.87
C LYS A 368 19.45 8.03 -11.58
N GLN A 369 18.86 8.11 -10.39
CA GLN A 369 17.80 7.19 -9.97
C GLN A 369 16.68 7.89 -9.21
N THR A 370 15.45 7.44 -9.41
CA THR A 370 14.31 7.83 -8.58
C THR A 370 14.10 6.83 -7.44
N LEU A 371 13.89 7.33 -6.22
CA LEU A 371 13.58 6.53 -5.03
C LEU A 371 12.24 7.01 -4.44
N TYR A 372 11.21 6.18 -4.59
CA TYR A 372 9.88 6.45 -4.04
C TYR A 372 9.66 5.77 -2.68
N ARG A 373 9.96 4.46 -2.61
CA ARG A 373 9.91 3.62 -1.41
C ARG A 373 11.04 2.60 -1.47
N THR A 374 11.76 2.43 -0.36
CA THR A 374 12.83 1.45 -0.21
C THR A 374 12.62 0.62 1.06
N SER A 375 13.27 -0.54 1.16
CA SER A 375 13.25 -1.38 2.38
C SER A 375 14.07 -0.74 3.51
N GLY A 376 13.91 -1.25 4.75
CA GLY A 376 14.66 -0.79 5.92
C GLY A 376 16.18 -1.01 5.81
N ASP A 377 16.58 -2.12 5.18
CA ASP A 377 17.94 -2.34 4.65
C ASP A 377 17.81 -2.40 3.12
N SER A 378 18.45 -1.47 2.40
CA SER A 378 18.30 -1.36 0.94
C SER A 378 19.65 -1.52 0.24
N PRO A 379 19.93 -2.71 -0.34
CA PRO A 379 21.16 -2.95 -1.11
C PRO A 379 21.36 -1.95 -2.26
N ILE A 380 20.25 -1.40 -2.78
CA ILE A 380 20.26 -0.36 -3.81
C ILE A 380 20.83 0.95 -3.26
N VAL A 381 20.42 1.37 -2.07
CA VAL A 381 20.98 2.58 -1.44
C VAL A 381 22.46 2.37 -1.15
N ASP A 382 22.84 1.20 -0.62
CA ASP A 382 24.25 0.88 -0.37
C ASP A 382 25.09 0.90 -1.66
N ALA A 383 24.55 0.41 -2.77
CA ALA A 383 25.22 0.47 -4.07
C ALA A 383 25.43 1.91 -4.54
N LEU A 384 24.43 2.78 -4.39
CA LEU A 384 24.54 4.20 -4.73
C LEU A 384 25.56 4.93 -3.85
N VAL A 385 25.57 4.65 -2.55
CA VAL A 385 26.59 5.15 -1.60
C VAL A 385 28.00 4.74 -2.05
N ARG A 386 28.21 3.46 -2.39
CA ARG A 386 29.50 2.99 -2.91
C ARG A 386 29.89 3.65 -4.23
N ALA A 387 28.92 3.89 -5.12
CA ALA A 387 29.16 4.56 -6.39
C ALA A 387 29.66 6.01 -6.19
N ALA A 388 29.01 6.75 -5.28
CA ALA A 388 29.41 8.12 -4.95
C ALA A 388 30.79 8.17 -4.28
N ALA A 389 31.04 7.26 -3.33
CA ALA A 389 32.36 7.12 -2.69
C ALA A 389 33.49 6.78 -3.69
N ALA A 390 33.16 6.08 -4.78
CA ALA A 390 34.08 5.79 -5.88
C ALA A 390 34.27 6.97 -6.87
N GLY A 391 33.68 8.14 -6.59
CA GLY A 391 33.81 9.36 -7.40
C GLY A 391 32.86 9.45 -8.59
N LYS A 392 31.87 8.55 -8.72
CA LYS A 392 30.84 8.63 -9.77
C LYS A 392 29.86 9.75 -9.44
N GLN A 393 29.32 10.42 -10.46
CA GLN A 393 28.25 11.40 -10.25
C GLN A 393 26.93 10.67 -9.97
N VAL A 394 26.49 10.66 -8.72
CA VAL A 394 25.23 10.02 -8.31
C VAL A 394 24.17 11.08 -8.04
N VAL A 395 23.05 11.02 -8.74
CA VAL A 395 21.88 11.89 -8.53
C VAL A 395 20.70 11.03 -8.10
N VAL A 396 20.09 11.38 -6.97
CA VAL A 396 18.96 10.62 -6.43
C VAL A 396 17.77 11.53 -6.20
N LEU A 397 16.65 11.21 -6.85
CA LEU A 397 15.39 11.91 -6.61
C LEU A 397 14.60 11.16 -5.55
N VAL A 398 14.48 11.72 -4.34
CA VAL A 398 13.83 11.06 -3.20
C VAL A 398 12.44 11.65 -2.98
N GLU A 399 11.41 10.81 -3.07
CA GLU A 399 10.04 11.20 -2.73
C GLU A 399 9.81 11.06 -1.22
N ILE A 400 10.02 12.16 -0.48
CA ILE A 400 9.86 12.18 0.98
C ILE A 400 8.39 12.13 1.43
N GLN A 401 7.43 12.46 0.56
CA GLN A 401 5.99 12.39 0.86
C GLN A 401 5.36 11.04 0.47
N ALA A 402 6.18 9.99 0.33
CA ALA A 402 5.69 8.63 0.12
C ALA A 402 4.96 8.15 1.39
N ARG A 403 3.68 7.79 1.22
CA ARG A 403 2.80 7.46 2.34
C ARG A 403 3.36 6.32 3.18
N PHE A 404 3.39 6.49 4.50
CA PHE A 404 3.85 5.54 5.53
C PHE A 404 5.36 5.26 5.55
N ASP A 405 6.12 5.86 4.64
CA ASP A 405 7.57 5.66 4.49
C ASP A 405 8.36 6.92 4.81
N GLU A 406 7.70 7.97 5.29
CA GLU A 406 8.26 9.33 5.34
C GLU A 406 9.52 9.38 6.22
N GLN A 407 9.48 8.81 7.43
CA GLN A 407 10.63 8.77 8.34
C GLN A 407 11.80 7.98 7.76
N ARG A 408 11.54 6.89 7.05
CA ARG A 408 12.59 6.07 6.42
C ARG A 408 13.24 6.83 5.26
N ASN A 409 12.43 7.47 4.41
CA ASN A 409 12.93 8.23 3.27
C ASN A 409 13.77 9.44 3.69
N ILE A 410 13.42 10.10 4.81
CA ILE A 410 14.25 11.16 5.43
C ILE A 410 15.62 10.59 5.85
N GLY A 411 15.63 9.42 6.51
CA GLY A 411 16.87 8.75 6.90
C GLY A 411 17.78 8.42 5.71
N TRP A 412 17.19 7.87 4.63
CA TRP A 412 17.93 7.56 3.40
C TRP A 412 18.48 8.79 2.68
N ALA A 413 17.70 9.87 2.62
CA ALA A 413 18.15 11.12 2.02
C ALA A 413 19.42 11.62 2.71
N ARG A 414 19.43 11.66 4.06
CA ARG A 414 20.61 12.06 4.84
C ARG A 414 21.82 11.16 4.59
N LEU A 415 21.62 9.84 4.53
CA LEU A 415 22.72 8.90 4.26
C LEU A 415 23.34 9.13 2.88
N LEU A 416 22.50 9.32 1.86
CA LEU A 416 22.95 9.56 0.48
C LEU A 416 23.68 10.90 0.35
N GLU A 417 23.18 11.97 0.97
CA GLU A 417 23.85 13.27 0.99
C GLU A 417 25.23 13.19 1.66
N GLN A 418 25.33 12.53 2.81
CA GLN A 418 26.59 12.32 3.52
C GLN A 418 27.62 11.54 2.69
N ALA A 419 27.16 10.64 1.83
CA ALA A 419 28.00 9.89 0.89
C ALA A 419 28.44 10.68 -0.34
N GLY A 420 27.97 11.93 -0.52
CA GLY A 420 28.28 12.79 -1.65
C GLY A 420 27.34 12.64 -2.86
N CYS A 421 26.20 11.96 -2.69
CA CYS A 421 25.15 11.95 -3.72
C CYS A 421 24.47 13.32 -3.80
N HIS A 422 24.10 13.75 -5.00
CA HIS A 422 23.22 14.89 -5.19
C HIS A 422 21.76 14.46 -4.99
N VAL A 423 21.23 14.68 -3.80
CA VAL A 423 19.85 14.36 -3.45
C VAL A 423 18.93 15.53 -3.82
N VAL A 424 17.81 15.22 -4.46
CA VAL A 424 16.82 16.20 -4.90
C VAL A 424 15.41 15.74 -4.50
N TYR A 425 14.62 16.66 -3.95
CA TYR A 425 13.28 16.39 -3.43
C TYR A 425 12.20 16.77 -4.44
N GLY A 426 12.20 16.13 -5.61
CA GLY A 426 11.16 16.30 -6.62
C GLY A 426 10.90 17.75 -7.06
N VAL A 427 9.71 17.99 -7.61
CA VAL A 427 9.22 19.33 -7.97
C VAL A 427 8.14 19.73 -6.98
N VAL A 428 8.21 20.95 -6.44
CA VAL A 428 7.21 21.47 -5.48
C VAL A 428 5.79 21.27 -6.00
N GLY A 429 4.91 20.75 -5.13
CA GLY A 429 3.51 20.45 -5.44
C GLY A 429 3.28 19.20 -6.31
N LEU A 430 4.33 18.49 -6.74
CA LEU A 430 4.23 17.29 -7.57
C LEU A 430 4.99 16.11 -6.96
N LYS A 431 4.32 14.95 -6.94
CA LYS A 431 4.97 13.70 -6.51
C LYS A 431 5.68 13.02 -7.67
N THR A 432 6.91 12.56 -7.44
CA THR A 432 7.62 11.76 -8.44
C THR A 432 7.32 10.28 -8.27
N HIS A 433 6.47 9.75 -9.16
CA HIS A 433 6.06 8.35 -9.12
C HIS A 433 6.76 7.48 -10.19
N ALA A 434 7.55 8.06 -11.09
CA ALA A 434 8.30 7.29 -12.10
C ALA A 434 9.40 6.44 -11.43
N LYS A 435 9.62 5.21 -11.90
CA LYS A 435 10.72 4.35 -11.44
C LYS A 435 11.73 4.17 -12.54
N LEU A 436 12.73 5.04 -12.51
CA LEU A 436 13.75 5.16 -13.54
C LEU A 436 15.13 5.08 -12.91
N CYS A 437 16.02 4.37 -13.57
CA CYS A 437 17.45 4.40 -13.29
C CYS A 437 18.17 4.59 -14.62
N LEU A 438 19.04 5.58 -14.68
CA LEU A 438 19.85 5.91 -15.83
C LEU A 438 21.31 5.74 -15.44
N VAL A 439 22.03 4.91 -16.20
CA VAL A 439 23.47 4.71 -16.07
C VAL A 439 24.14 5.32 -17.29
N VAL A 440 25.10 6.22 -17.05
CA VAL A 440 25.92 6.84 -18.09
C VAL A 440 27.31 6.23 -18.02
N ARG A 441 27.72 5.55 -19.09
CA ARG A 441 28.95 4.76 -19.16
C ARG A 441 29.82 5.21 -20.34
N GLU A 442 31.12 5.29 -20.14
CA GLU A 442 32.08 5.52 -21.21
C GLU A 442 32.51 4.20 -21.84
N GLU A 443 32.25 4.03 -23.13
CA GLU A 443 32.65 2.85 -23.89
C GLU A 443 33.41 3.28 -25.15
N ALA A 444 34.68 2.91 -25.24
CA ALA A 444 35.57 3.24 -26.37
C ALA A 444 35.57 4.75 -26.73
N GLY A 445 35.62 5.62 -25.72
CA GLY A 445 35.63 7.07 -25.88
C GLY A 445 34.28 7.69 -26.26
N ARG A 446 33.18 6.93 -26.17
CA ARG A 446 31.81 7.43 -26.39
C ARG A 446 30.95 7.23 -25.16
N ILE A 447 30.03 8.17 -24.94
CA ILE A 447 29.03 8.06 -23.89
C ILE A 447 27.88 7.16 -24.37
N ARG A 448 27.62 6.10 -23.61
CA ARG A 448 26.41 5.27 -23.73
C ARG A 448 25.53 5.45 -22.52
N ARG A 449 24.23 5.26 -22.73
CA ARG A 449 23.19 5.37 -21.71
C ARG A 449 22.45 4.05 -21.63
N TYR A 450 22.34 3.52 -20.43
CA TYR A 450 21.53 2.36 -20.12
C TYR A 450 20.41 2.79 -19.19
N VAL A 451 19.19 2.37 -19.49
CA VAL A 451 17.99 2.75 -18.75
C VAL A 451 17.33 1.51 -18.19
N HIS A 452 16.93 1.58 -16.92
CA HIS A 452 15.87 0.76 -16.37
C HIS A 452 14.62 1.63 -16.18
N ALA A 453 13.47 1.14 -16.66
CA ALA A 453 12.17 1.74 -16.45
C ALA A 453 11.19 0.70 -15.92
N GLY A 454 10.68 0.92 -14.70
CA GLY A 454 9.81 -0.03 -14.01
C GLY A 454 8.41 0.51 -13.73
N THR A 455 7.44 -0.39 -13.58
CA THR A 455 6.13 -0.08 -12.97
C THR A 455 6.20 -0.10 -11.44
N GLY A 456 7.10 -0.93 -10.88
CA GLY A 456 7.28 -1.18 -9.45
C GLY A 456 8.39 -0.36 -8.81
N ASN A 457 8.37 -0.29 -7.47
CA ASN A 457 9.40 0.37 -6.67
C ASN A 457 10.72 -0.42 -6.61
N TYR A 458 11.81 0.28 -6.28
CA TYR A 458 13.12 -0.33 -6.01
C TYR A 458 13.18 -0.95 -4.59
N ASN A 459 12.31 -1.94 -4.33
CA ASN A 459 12.20 -2.62 -3.04
C ASN A 459 12.06 -4.13 -3.25
N SER A 460 13.10 -4.87 -2.82
CA SER A 460 13.24 -6.31 -3.04
C SER A 460 12.20 -7.15 -2.29
N ALA A 461 11.71 -6.68 -1.14
CA ALA A 461 10.66 -7.37 -0.39
C ALA A 461 9.32 -7.27 -1.13
N THR A 462 8.95 -6.07 -1.58
CA THR A 462 7.71 -5.84 -2.31
C THR A 462 7.73 -6.48 -3.70
N ALA A 463 8.89 -6.55 -4.36
CA ALA A 463 9.04 -7.19 -5.68
C ALA A 463 8.79 -8.70 -5.67
N ARG A 464 8.70 -9.35 -4.50
CA ARG A 464 8.27 -10.74 -4.36
C ARG A 464 6.76 -10.93 -4.26
N ILE A 465 6.02 -9.83 -4.08
CA ILE A 465 4.59 -9.83 -3.78
C ILE A 465 3.80 -9.11 -4.88
N TYR A 466 4.32 -8.00 -5.40
CA TYR A 466 3.66 -7.23 -6.45
C TYR A 466 4.07 -7.70 -7.85
N GLU A 467 3.07 -7.70 -8.73
CA GLU A 467 3.29 -7.92 -10.15
C GLU A 467 3.72 -6.60 -10.82
N ASP A 468 4.95 -6.57 -11.32
CA ASP A 468 5.55 -5.38 -11.93
C ASP A 468 6.39 -5.74 -13.15
N LEU A 469 6.52 -4.79 -14.08
CA LEU A 469 7.40 -4.90 -15.24
C LEU A 469 8.63 -4.02 -15.07
N GLY A 470 9.79 -4.53 -15.51
CA GLY A 470 11.05 -3.80 -15.60
C GLY A 470 11.63 -3.90 -17.01
N LEU A 471 11.69 -2.78 -17.72
CA LEU A 471 12.35 -2.67 -19.02
C LEU A 471 13.79 -2.18 -18.84
N PHE A 472 14.75 -2.92 -19.38
CA PHE A 472 16.14 -2.52 -19.50
C PHE A 472 16.49 -2.31 -20.97
N THR A 473 17.16 -1.21 -21.28
CA THR A 473 17.43 -0.83 -22.68
C THR A 473 18.70 0.02 -22.81
N ALA A 474 19.33 -0.10 -23.97
CA ALA A 474 20.40 0.79 -24.44
C ALA A 474 19.96 1.66 -25.63
N ASP A 475 18.64 1.79 -25.88
CA ASP A 475 18.10 2.65 -26.94
C ASP A 475 18.52 4.11 -26.73
N GLU A 476 19.22 4.66 -27.73
CA GLU A 476 19.87 5.97 -27.63
C GLU A 476 18.85 7.11 -27.45
N GLN A 477 17.71 7.02 -28.15
CA GLN A 477 16.66 8.02 -28.09
C GLN A 477 15.99 8.03 -26.71
N LEU A 478 15.61 6.86 -26.20
CA LEU A 478 15.03 6.73 -24.87
C LEU A 478 16.02 7.13 -23.77
N GLY A 479 17.29 6.74 -23.89
CA GLY A 479 18.36 7.17 -22.98
C GLY A 479 18.54 8.69 -22.94
N ALA A 480 18.47 9.35 -24.09
CA ALA A 480 18.52 10.82 -24.19
C ALA A 480 17.28 11.48 -23.57
N GLU A 481 16.08 10.94 -23.82
CA GLU A 481 14.83 11.44 -23.24
C GLU A 481 14.81 11.30 -21.71
N VAL A 482 15.25 10.16 -21.17
CA VAL A 482 15.36 9.95 -19.71
C VAL A 482 16.42 10.88 -19.09
N SER A 483 17.56 11.11 -19.78
CA SER A 483 18.54 12.11 -19.33
C SER A 483 17.93 13.51 -19.24
N SER A 484 17.15 13.90 -20.26
CA SER A 484 16.46 15.18 -20.30
C SER A 484 15.41 15.31 -19.19
N LEU A 485 14.67 14.23 -18.91
CA LEU A 485 13.72 14.16 -17.80
C LEU A 485 14.40 14.36 -16.45
N PHE A 486 15.53 13.69 -16.20
CA PHE A 486 16.28 13.93 -14.96
C PHE A 486 16.76 15.38 -14.85
N ASN A 487 17.25 15.99 -15.94
CA ASN A 487 17.64 17.39 -15.93
C ASN A 487 16.46 18.33 -15.63
N TYR A 488 15.27 18.01 -16.13
CA TYR A 488 14.05 18.74 -15.81
C TYR A 488 13.69 18.61 -14.33
N LEU A 489 13.72 17.39 -13.79
CA LEU A 489 13.38 17.12 -12.38
C LEU A 489 14.38 17.75 -11.40
N THR A 490 15.63 17.97 -11.81
CA THR A 490 16.64 18.67 -10.99
C THR A 490 16.73 20.17 -11.29
N GLY A 491 15.78 20.76 -12.03
CA GLY A 491 15.68 22.21 -12.26
C GLY A 491 16.63 22.80 -13.31
N TYR A 492 17.32 21.97 -14.11
CA TYR A 492 18.28 22.43 -15.13
C TYR A 492 17.69 22.63 -16.54
N SER A 493 16.39 22.39 -16.76
CA SER A 493 15.78 22.58 -18.09
C SER A 493 14.32 23.02 -18.01
N ARG A 494 13.81 23.63 -19.10
CA ARG A 494 12.39 23.93 -19.30
C ARG A 494 11.79 22.92 -20.29
N HIS A 495 10.66 22.33 -19.89
CA HIS A 495 9.74 21.42 -20.62
C HIS A 495 10.32 20.72 -21.86
N PRO A 496 10.97 19.55 -21.70
CA PRO A 496 11.44 18.77 -22.84
C PRO A 496 10.27 18.19 -23.64
N HIS A 497 10.38 18.20 -24.97
CA HIS A 497 9.50 17.44 -25.84
C HIS A 497 9.99 15.99 -25.91
N TYR A 498 9.13 15.02 -25.61
CA TYR A 498 9.44 13.60 -25.64
C TYR A 498 8.76 12.93 -26.83
N GLN A 499 9.45 12.02 -27.52
CA GLN A 499 8.86 11.24 -28.61
C GLN A 499 8.43 9.85 -28.14
N ARG A 500 9.22 9.21 -27.27
CA ARG A 500 8.93 7.87 -26.75
C ARG A 500 8.29 7.91 -25.37
N LEU A 501 8.75 8.80 -24.49
CA LEU A 501 8.16 8.94 -23.15
C LEU A 501 6.83 9.71 -23.19
N ILE A 502 5.90 9.27 -22.35
CA ILE A 502 4.67 10.00 -22.03
C ILE A 502 4.77 10.43 -20.56
N VAL A 503 5.04 11.71 -20.33
CA VAL A 503 5.36 12.24 -18.99
C VAL A 503 4.20 13.08 -18.45
N ALA A 504 3.72 12.73 -17.25
CA ALA A 504 2.75 13.52 -16.49
C ALA A 504 3.46 14.70 -15.79
N PRO A 505 2.76 15.83 -15.50
CA PRO A 505 1.35 16.10 -15.80
C PRO A 505 1.08 16.61 -17.23
N HIS A 506 2.12 16.87 -18.03
CA HIS A 506 2.03 17.67 -19.25
C HIS A 506 1.32 16.99 -20.42
N ALA A 507 1.69 15.74 -20.75
CA ALA A 507 1.26 15.10 -21.99
C ALA A 507 0.35 13.88 -21.79
N MET A 508 0.35 13.29 -20.58
CA MET A 508 -0.22 11.95 -20.38
C MET A 508 -1.70 11.83 -20.71
N ARG A 509 -2.56 12.69 -20.17
CA ARG A 509 -4.01 12.64 -20.43
C ARG A 509 -4.31 12.80 -21.92
N GLN A 510 -3.79 13.89 -22.50
CA GLN A 510 -4.02 14.21 -23.91
C GLN A 510 -3.56 13.06 -24.82
N ARG A 511 -2.37 12.49 -24.56
CA ARG A 511 -1.83 11.42 -25.38
C ARG A 511 -2.63 10.12 -25.27
N LEU A 512 -3.13 9.78 -24.08
CA LEU A 512 -3.98 8.60 -23.89
C LEU A 512 -5.31 8.76 -24.64
N ILE A 513 -5.92 9.95 -24.60
CA ILE A 513 -7.14 10.26 -25.37
C ILE A 513 -6.87 10.12 -26.88
N GLU A 514 -5.78 10.69 -27.40
CA GLU A 514 -5.42 10.57 -28.82
C GLU A 514 -5.24 9.12 -29.28
N LEU A 515 -4.66 8.27 -28.42
CA LEU A 515 -4.50 6.83 -28.69
C LEU A 515 -5.86 6.13 -28.72
N THR A 516 -6.76 6.44 -27.79
CA THR A 516 -8.13 5.92 -27.78
C THR A 516 -8.91 6.34 -29.03
N GLU A 517 -8.87 7.64 -29.38
CA GLU A 517 -9.54 8.16 -30.58
C GLU A 517 -8.96 7.55 -31.87
N ARG A 518 -7.66 7.24 -31.91
CA ARG A 518 -7.05 6.54 -33.03
C ARG A 518 -7.70 5.17 -33.24
N GLU A 519 -7.83 4.38 -32.18
CA GLU A 519 -8.49 3.07 -32.25
C GLU A 519 -9.98 3.18 -32.63
N ALA A 520 -10.66 4.22 -32.13
CA ALA A 520 -12.04 4.52 -32.52
C ALA A 520 -12.16 4.84 -34.02
N ARG A 521 -11.21 5.61 -34.59
CA ARG A 521 -11.16 5.90 -36.04
C ARG A 521 -10.92 4.64 -36.87
N HIS A 522 -10.01 3.76 -36.45
CA HIS A 522 -9.81 2.46 -37.10
C HIS A 522 -11.12 1.65 -37.14
N ALA A 523 -11.79 1.53 -35.99
CA ALA A 523 -13.08 0.83 -35.90
C ALA A 523 -14.17 1.46 -36.78
N ALA A 524 -14.27 2.80 -36.81
CA ALA A 524 -15.24 3.52 -37.63
C ALA A 524 -15.03 3.32 -39.15
N ASN A 525 -13.78 3.12 -39.57
CA ASN A 525 -13.42 2.84 -40.96
C ASN A 525 -13.57 1.35 -41.34
N GLY A 526 -14.09 0.51 -40.43
CA GLY A 526 -14.24 -0.93 -40.65
C GLY A 526 -12.95 -1.74 -40.42
N GLU A 527 -11.89 -1.12 -39.91
CA GLU A 527 -10.67 -1.78 -39.47
C GLU A 527 -10.81 -2.29 -38.03
N ARG A 528 -9.88 -3.13 -37.57
CA ARG A 528 -9.90 -3.62 -36.19
C ARG A 528 -9.30 -2.57 -35.24
N GLY A 529 -10.14 -1.91 -34.45
CA GLY A 529 -9.70 -1.13 -33.27
C GLY A 529 -9.66 -2.01 -32.01
N LEU A 530 -8.58 -1.92 -31.22
CA LEU A 530 -8.46 -2.66 -29.96
C LEU A 530 -7.72 -1.86 -28.89
N ILE A 531 -8.37 -1.66 -27.74
CA ILE A 531 -7.77 -1.07 -26.55
C ILE A 531 -7.68 -2.14 -25.46
N ARG A 532 -6.50 -2.30 -24.86
CA ARG A 532 -6.27 -3.16 -23.69
C ARG A 532 -5.53 -2.37 -22.63
N ILE A 533 -6.16 -2.23 -21.47
CA ILE A 533 -5.62 -1.45 -20.34
C ILE A 533 -5.55 -2.36 -19.12
N LYS A 534 -4.36 -2.48 -18.52
CA LYS A 534 -4.14 -3.05 -17.19
C LYS A 534 -3.65 -1.91 -16.31
N VAL A 535 -4.48 -1.46 -15.38
CA VAL A 535 -4.18 -0.37 -14.44
C VAL A 535 -4.72 -0.73 -13.07
N ASN A 536 -4.12 -0.16 -12.03
CA ASN A 536 -4.62 -0.34 -10.66
C ASN A 536 -5.92 0.43 -10.43
N ASN A 537 -6.08 1.60 -11.07
CA ASN A 537 -7.26 2.45 -10.94
C ASN A 537 -7.54 3.17 -12.27
N LEU A 538 -8.81 3.22 -12.69
CA LEU A 538 -9.30 4.03 -13.81
C LEU A 538 -10.35 5.01 -13.27
N ILE A 539 -9.95 6.27 -13.09
CA ILE A 539 -10.78 7.29 -12.42
C ILE A 539 -10.83 8.64 -13.15
N ASP A 540 -9.95 8.88 -14.13
CA ASP A 540 -9.89 10.17 -14.83
C ASP A 540 -11.09 10.32 -15.77
N GLU A 541 -11.89 11.36 -15.56
CA GLU A 541 -13.15 11.58 -16.27
C GLU A 541 -12.97 11.66 -17.79
N ALA A 542 -11.97 12.43 -18.24
CA ALA A 542 -11.75 12.65 -19.67
C ALA A 542 -11.28 11.37 -20.36
N ILE A 543 -10.45 10.56 -19.70
CA ILE A 543 -10.05 9.25 -20.23
C ILE A 543 -11.24 8.28 -20.23
N ILE A 544 -12.08 8.28 -19.17
CA ILE A 544 -13.26 7.41 -19.09
C ILE A 544 -14.30 7.76 -20.17
N GLU A 545 -14.54 9.04 -20.46
CA GLU A 545 -15.46 9.44 -21.55
C GLU A 545 -14.91 9.13 -22.94
N ALA A 546 -13.58 9.13 -23.10
CA ALA A 546 -12.97 8.77 -24.37
C ALA A 546 -13.09 7.26 -24.67
N LEU A 547 -13.05 6.42 -23.64
CA LEU A 547 -13.17 4.95 -23.72
C LEU A 547 -14.62 4.50 -23.96
#